data_AF-A0A2D7YNF6-F1
#
_entry.id   AF-A0A2D7YNF6-F1
#
_cell.length_a   1.000
_cell.length_b   1.000
_cell.length_c   1.000
_cell.angle_alpha   90.00
_cell.angle_beta   90.00
_cell.angle_gamma   90.00
#
_symmetry.space_group_name_H-M   'P 1'
#
loop_
_entity.id
_entity.type
_entity.pdbx_description
1 polymer ?
#
loop_
_entity_poly.entity_id
_entity_poly.type
_entity_poly.pdbx_seq_one_letter_code
_entity_poly.pdbx_strand_id
1 'polypeptide(L)'
;MTALTHIDHILDNLSDKGYCIVPNFLPKDMAGQLFDHANAIPAQHWNTAAIGRAEQQTINTLVRTDRILWLRKEPQPEHDYLKLMD
;
A
#
# COMPACT_ATOMS: atom_id res chain seq x y z
N MET A 1 -20.35 -11.93 -5.78
CA MET A 1 -20.39 -10.65 -6.52
C MET A 1 -19.04 -10.47 -7.17
N THR A 2 -19.02 -10.34 -8.49
CA THR A 2 -17.84 -10.51 -9.36
C THR A 2 -16.97 -9.25 -9.40
N ALA A 3 -15.67 -9.42 -9.68
CA ALA A 3 -14.65 -8.37 -9.68
C ALA A 3 -15.03 -7.09 -10.47
N LEU A 4 -15.88 -7.19 -11.50
CA LEU A 4 -16.36 -6.04 -12.28
C LEU A 4 -17.14 -5.00 -11.45
N THR A 5 -17.90 -5.39 -10.42
CA THR A 5 -18.72 -4.44 -9.67
C THR A 5 -17.92 -3.47 -8.81
N HIS A 6 -16.65 -3.78 -8.51
CA HIS A 6 -15.79 -2.89 -7.73
C HIS A 6 -15.19 -1.78 -8.59
N ILE A 7 -14.90 -2.05 -9.87
CA ILE A 7 -14.25 -1.06 -10.75
C ILE A 7 -15.22 0.09 -11.05
N ASP A 8 -16.47 -0.21 -11.42
CA ASP A 8 -17.47 0.83 -11.67
C ASP A 8 -17.70 1.71 -10.44
N HIS A 9 -17.82 1.08 -9.25
CA HIS A 9 -17.94 1.81 -7.99
C HIS A 9 -16.73 2.73 -7.72
N ILE A 10 -15.51 2.26 -8.01
CA ILE A 10 -14.29 3.06 -7.87
C ILE A 10 -14.31 4.23 -8.86
N LEU A 11 -14.63 3.98 -10.13
CA LEU A 11 -14.66 5.00 -11.17
C LEU A 11 -15.68 6.10 -10.87
N ASP A 12 -16.91 5.73 -10.52
CA ASP A 12 -17.97 6.68 -10.19
C ASP A 12 -17.58 7.55 -8.98
N ASN A 13 -17.09 6.93 -7.89
CA ASN A 13 -16.72 7.69 -6.70
C ASN A 13 -15.47 8.54 -6.90
N LEU A 14 -14.48 8.07 -7.66
CA LEU A 14 -13.31 8.88 -8.01
C LEU A 14 -13.70 10.08 -8.88
N SER A 15 -14.56 9.89 -9.88
CA SER A 15 -15.06 10.97 -10.74
C SER A 15 -15.82 12.03 -9.94
N ASP A 16 -16.73 11.59 -9.08
CA ASP A 16 -17.66 12.50 -8.39
C ASP A 16 -17.07 13.14 -7.13
N LYS A 17 -16.24 12.40 -6.39
CA LYS A 17 -15.78 12.79 -5.04
C LYS A 17 -14.26 12.96 -4.94
N GLY A 18 -13.50 12.47 -5.92
CA GLY A 18 -12.03 12.43 -5.88
C GLY A 18 -11.44 11.34 -4.98
N TYR A 19 -12.26 10.46 -4.39
CA TYR A 19 -11.83 9.31 -3.59
C TYR A 19 -12.89 8.21 -3.58
N CYS A 20 -12.50 6.98 -3.27
CA CYS A 20 -13.41 5.84 -3.09
C CYS A 20 -13.00 5.03 -1.85
N ILE A 21 -13.98 4.49 -1.11
CA ILE A 21 -13.75 3.57 0.00
C ILE A 21 -14.29 2.20 -0.41
N VAL A 22 -13.40 1.21 -0.54
CA VAL A 22 -13.77 -0.17 -0.89
C VAL A 22 -13.56 -1.07 0.33
N PRO A 23 -14.62 -1.40 1.09
CA PRO A 23 -14.50 -2.31 2.22
C PRO A 23 -14.11 -3.71 1.74
N ASN A 24 -13.29 -4.41 2.52
CA ASN A 24 -12.84 -5.78 2.22
C ASN A 24 -12.15 -5.92 0.85
N PHE A 25 -11.39 -4.90 0.43
CA PHE A 25 -10.69 -4.89 -0.86
C PHE A 25 -9.73 -6.08 -1.02
N LEU A 26 -9.01 -6.43 0.04
CA LEU A 26 -8.16 -7.62 0.07
C LEU A 26 -8.92 -8.81 0.68
N PRO A 27 -8.72 -10.04 0.17
CA PRO A 27 -9.09 -11.25 0.89
C PRO A 27 -8.48 -11.26 2.30
N LYS A 28 -9.27 -11.67 3.30
CA LYS A 28 -8.85 -11.65 4.71
C LYS A 28 -7.50 -12.33 4.95
N ASP A 29 -7.29 -13.48 4.32
CA ASP A 29 -6.07 -14.27 4.49
C ASP A 29 -4.84 -13.54 3.92
N MET A 30 -4.98 -12.88 2.77
CA MET A 30 -3.90 -12.07 2.18
C MET A 30 -3.57 -10.86 3.07
N ALA A 31 -4.59 -10.17 3.60
CA ALA A 31 -4.39 -9.06 4.53
C ALA A 31 -3.65 -9.52 5.81
N GLY A 32 -4.00 -10.70 6.34
CA GLY A 32 -3.31 -11.31 7.48
C GLY A 32 -1.84 -11.63 7.17
N GLN A 33 -1.56 -12.25 6.03
CA GLN A 33 -0.18 -12.57 5.61
C GLN A 33 0.68 -11.32 5.45
N LEU A 34 0.14 -10.24 4.89
CA LEU A 34 0.84 -8.95 4.78
C LEU A 34 1.12 -8.34 6.16
N PHE A 35 0.16 -8.43 7.09
CA PHE A 35 0.33 -7.94 8.45
C PHE A 35 1.43 -8.72 9.20
N ASP A 36 1.39 -10.05 9.16
CA ASP A 36 2.40 -10.88 9.81
C ASP A 36 3.79 -10.65 9.21
N HIS A 37 3.87 -10.53 7.88
CA HIS A 37 5.10 -10.22 7.17
C HIS A 37 5.68 -8.86 7.59
N ALA A 38 4.86 -7.80 7.63
CA ALA A 38 5.30 -6.47 8.05
C ALA A 38 5.85 -6.47 9.48
N ASN A 39 5.22 -7.20 10.40
CA ASN A 39 5.67 -7.34 11.79
C ASN A 39 6.95 -8.17 11.93
N ALA A 40 7.20 -9.11 11.01
CA ALA A 40 8.40 -9.94 11.01
C ALA A 40 9.64 -9.18 10.48
N ILE A 41 9.47 -8.10 9.72
CA ILE A 41 10.59 -7.30 9.20
C ILE A 41 11.27 -6.54 10.34
N PRO A 42 12.59 -6.76 10.58
CA PRO A 42 13.31 -6.04 11.61
C PRO A 42 13.25 -4.52 11.43
N ALA A 43 13.09 -3.79 12.54
CA ALA A 43 12.93 -2.34 12.54
C ALA A 43 14.00 -1.60 11.73
N GLN A 44 15.25 -2.08 11.68
CA GLN A 44 16.35 -1.47 10.93
C GLN A 44 16.14 -1.44 9.40
N HIS A 45 15.27 -2.29 8.85
CA HIS A 45 14.99 -2.30 7.41
C HIS A 45 13.94 -1.27 6.99
N TRP A 46 13.22 -0.68 7.94
CA TRP A 46 12.27 0.39 7.68
C TRP A 46 12.98 1.73 7.60
N ASN A 47 12.77 2.49 6.53
CA ASN A 47 13.46 3.76 6.31
C ASN A 47 12.57 4.93 6.72
N THR A 48 13.13 5.96 7.37
CA THR A 48 12.38 7.20 7.63
C THR A 48 11.92 7.80 6.31
N ALA A 49 10.62 8.07 6.19
CA ALA A 49 10.06 8.54 4.93
C ALA A 49 10.47 9.99 4.63
N ALA A 50 11.00 10.21 3.43
CA ALA A 50 11.34 11.55 2.93
C ALA A 50 10.14 12.22 2.25
N ILE A 51 10.25 13.53 2.05
CA ILE A 51 9.37 14.36 1.21
C ILE A 51 10.17 14.95 0.04
N GLY A 52 9.49 15.41 -1.01
CA GLY A 52 10.12 15.95 -2.22
C GLY A 52 10.31 14.92 -3.33
N ARG A 53 10.82 15.36 -4.48
CA ARG A 53 11.02 14.53 -5.69
C ARG A 53 12.47 14.63 -6.15
N ALA A 54 13.00 13.53 -6.69
CA ALA A 54 14.36 13.46 -7.23
C ALA A 54 15.39 14.07 -6.26
N GLU A 55 16.19 15.04 -6.72
CA GLU A 55 17.25 15.69 -5.95
C GLU A 55 16.74 16.55 -4.77
N GLN A 56 15.44 16.86 -4.73
CA GLN A 56 14.82 17.62 -3.64
C GLN A 56 14.31 16.73 -2.50
N GLN A 57 14.64 15.44 -2.50
CA GLN A 57 14.26 14.55 -1.41
C GLN A 57 14.96 14.93 -0.10
N THR A 58 14.17 15.17 0.94
CA THR A 58 14.65 15.50 2.28
C THR A 58 13.81 14.87 3.37
N ILE A 59 14.42 14.60 4.52
CA ILE A 59 13.70 14.14 5.72
C ILE A 59 13.18 15.38 6.45
N ASN A 60 11.85 15.52 6.51
CA ASN A 60 11.19 16.57 7.27
C ASN A 60 10.15 15.96 8.24
N THR A 61 10.57 15.79 9.49
CA THR A 61 9.74 15.19 10.55
C THR A 61 8.59 16.07 11.01
N LEU A 62 8.53 17.35 10.59
CA LEU A 62 7.36 18.20 10.81
C LEU A 62 6.23 17.90 9.82
N VAL A 63 6.52 17.24 8.69
CA VAL A 63 5.52 16.85 7.69
C VAL A 63 5.08 15.41 7.86
N ARG A 64 6.01 14.48 8.13
CA ARG A 64 5.70 13.07 8.36
C ARG A 64 6.78 12.38 9.21
N THR A 65 6.38 11.41 10.01
CA THR A 65 7.26 10.71 10.97
C THR A 65 7.25 9.19 10.80
N ASP A 66 6.52 8.69 9.82
CA ASP A 66 6.41 7.26 9.54
C ASP A 66 7.69 6.68 8.91
N ARG A 67 7.80 5.36 8.98
CA ARG A 67 8.87 4.60 8.35
C ARG A 67 8.27 3.67 7.30
N ILE A 68 8.92 3.60 6.15
CA ILE A 68 8.41 2.87 4.98
C ILE A 68 9.44 1.89 4.44
N LEU A 69 8.93 0.90 3.71
CA LEU A 69 9.71 -0.05 2.94
C LEU A 69 8.98 -0.25 1.61
N TRP A 70 9.72 -0.21 0.50
CA TRP A 70 9.17 -0.53 -0.81
C TRP A 70 9.06 -2.04 -0.96
N LEU A 71 7.87 -2.52 -1.35
CA LEU A 71 7.63 -3.93 -1.62
C LEU A 71 8.45 -4.38 -2.84
N ARG A 72 8.87 -5.63 -2.81
CA ARG A 72 9.66 -6.30 -3.84
C ARG A 72 8.95 -7.56 -4.31
N LYS A 73 9.39 -8.12 -5.44
CA LYS A 73 8.72 -9.26 -6.07
C LYS A 73 9.13 -10.61 -5.48
N GLU A 74 10.16 -10.67 -4.63
CA GLU A 74 10.72 -11.92 -4.13
C GLU A 74 10.02 -12.47 -2.87
N PRO A 75 9.72 -11.68 -1.82
CA PRO A 75 9.02 -12.22 -0.66
C PRO A 75 7.57 -12.58 -1.04
N GLN A 76 7.13 -13.80 -0.74
CA GLN A 76 5.83 -14.31 -1.20
C GLN A 76 4.63 -13.40 -0.86
N PRO A 77 4.48 -12.88 0.38
CA PRO A 77 3.35 -11.99 0.70
C PRO A 77 3.37 -10.68 -0.10
N GLU A 78 4.56 -10.15 -0.38
CA GLU A 78 4.75 -8.94 -1.20
C GLU A 78 4.43 -9.23 -2.68
N HIS A 79 4.90 -10.37 -3.20
CA HIS A 79 4.62 -10.82 -4.56
C HIS A 79 3.13 -10.98 -4.82
N ASP A 80 2.42 -11.69 -3.93
CA ASP A 80 0.99 -11.99 -4.10
C ASP A 80 0.15 -10.71 -4.09
N TYR A 81 0.50 -9.75 -3.23
CA TYR A 81 -0.11 -8.42 -3.24
C TYR A 81 0.18 -7.67 -4.55
N LEU A 82 1.44 -7.62 -4.99
CA LEU A 82 1.82 -6.90 -6.21
C LEU A 82 1.13 -7.48 -7.44
N LYS A 83 1.02 -8.81 -7.53
CA LYS A 83 0.32 -9.50 -8.63
C LYS A 83 -1.18 -9.19 -8.66
N LEU A 84 -1.80 -8.89 -7.52
CA LEU A 84 -3.20 -8.45 -7.46
C LEU A 84 -3.37 -7.01 -7.98
N MET A 85 -2.31 -6.19 -7.90
CA MET A 85 -2.33 -4.78 -8.30
C MET A 85 -1.83 -4.53 -9.73
N ASP A 86 -1.22 -5.53 -10.38
CA ASP A 86 -0.82 -5.52 -11.80
C ASP A 86 -2.05 -5.59 -12.73
#